data_AF-A0A941L5D1-F1
#
_entry.id   AF-A0A941L5D1-F1
#
_cell.length_a   1.000
_cell.length_b   1.000
_cell.length_c   1.000
_cell.angle_alpha   90.00
_cell.angle_beta   90.00
_cell.angle_gamma   90.00
#
_symmetry.space_group_name_H-M   'P 1'
#
loop_
_entity.id
_entity.type
_entity.pdbx_description
1 polymer ?
#
loop_
_entity_poly.entity_id
_entity_poly.type
_entity_poly.pdbx_seq_one_letter_code
_entity_poly.pdbx_strand_id
1 'polypeptide(L)'
;MKVIRLISISTFLFTLCLIENYLNTFISLDFGVYVFLISLIYIGTELFNQNLVIPIFLTGILYDSFFSTYYLGLYTSIFLVLVVLSNFVVSRYSRSNVIYITTISLCLLIYKIPIILEFDLDYWLTGYFTSIFVNSLIFVSLKRTLRKNV
;
A
#
# COMPACT_ATOMS: atom_id res chain seq x y z
N MET A 1 13.93 -14.48 -19.58
CA MET A 1 14.34 -13.89 -18.28
C MET A 1 13.50 -12.68 -17.85
N LYS A 2 13.21 -11.69 -18.71
CA LYS A 2 12.41 -10.49 -18.32
C LYS A 2 10.98 -10.82 -17.85
N VAL A 3 10.27 -11.70 -18.56
CA VAL A 3 8.89 -12.10 -18.22
C VAL A 3 8.83 -12.86 -16.88
N ILE A 4 9.76 -13.79 -16.65
CA ILE A 4 9.86 -14.55 -15.40
C ILE A 4 10.06 -13.61 -14.20
N ARG A 5 10.92 -12.60 -14.35
CA ARG A 5 11.13 -11.57 -13.32
C ARG A 5 9.84 -10.77 -13.03
N LEU A 6 9.11 -10.40 -14.07
CA LEU A 6 7.85 -9.66 -13.95
C LEU A 6 6.80 -10.48 -13.21
N ILE A 7 6.64 -11.76 -13.58
CA ILE A 7 5.74 -12.70 -12.90
C ILE A 7 6.16 -12.85 -11.44
N SER A 8 7.46 -13.06 -11.17
CA SER A 8 7.98 -13.22 -9.80
C SER A 8 7.69 -12.02 -8.90
N ILE A 9 7.88 -10.79 -9.41
CA ILE A 9 7.57 -9.57 -8.65
C ILE A 9 6.06 -9.46 -8.40
N SER A 10 5.23 -9.73 -9.41
CA SER A 10 3.77 -9.71 -9.24
C SER A 10 3.30 -10.75 -8.23
N THR A 11 3.82 -11.98 -8.28
CA THR A 11 3.49 -13.02 -7.31
C THR A 11 3.94 -12.64 -5.91
N PHE A 12 5.10 -12.02 -5.76
CA PHE A 12 5.59 -11.54 -4.46
C PHE A 12 4.68 -10.44 -3.88
N LEU A 13 4.33 -9.45 -4.70
CA LEU A 13 3.39 -8.39 -4.33
C LEU A 13 2.02 -8.96 -3.95
N PHE A 14 1.51 -9.92 -4.72
CA PHE A 14 0.26 -10.60 -4.41
C PHE A 14 0.34 -11.38 -3.09
N THR A 15 1.44 -12.09 -2.82
CA THR A 15 1.62 -12.77 -1.53
C THR A 15 1.67 -11.81 -0.34
N LEU A 16 2.27 -10.63 -0.49
CA LEU A 16 2.22 -9.60 0.54
C LEU A 16 0.78 -9.13 0.81
N CYS A 17 -0.01 -9.01 -0.25
CA CYS A 17 -1.41 -8.65 -0.13
C CYS A 17 -2.23 -9.75 0.59
N LEU A 18 -1.96 -11.03 0.29
CA LEU A 18 -2.53 -12.16 1.02
C LEU A 18 -2.20 -12.11 2.52
N ILE A 19 -0.92 -11.88 2.84
CA ILE A 19 -0.46 -11.78 4.23
C ILE A 19 -1.15 -10.63 4.93
N GLU A 20 -1.25 -9.45 4.29
CA GLU A 20 -1.97 -8.31 4.84
C GLU A 20 -3.43 -8.63 5.15
N ASN A 21 -4.16 -9.21 4.20
CA ASN A 21 -5.56 -9.59 4.38
C ASN A 21 -5.74 -10.59 5.52
N TYR A 22 -4.89 -11.62 5.56
CA TYR A 22 -4.91 -12.61 6.62
C TYR A 22 -4.63 -11.97 7.98
N LEU A 23 -3.56 -11.17 8.11
CA LEU A 23 -3.23 -10.45 9.35
C LEU A 23 -4.40 -9.60 9.84
N ASN A 24 -4.99 -8.79 8.95
CA ASN A 24 -6.10 -7.91 9.30
C ASN A 24 -7.42 -8.65 9.60
N THR A 25 -7.53 -9.93 9.25
CA THR A 25 -8.67 -10.77 9.63
C THR A 25 -8.59 -11.21 11.11
N PHE A 26 -7.38 -11.43 11.64
CA PHE A 26 -7.17 -11.88 13.02
C PHE A 26 -6.88 -10.77 14.02
N ILE A 27 -6.53 -9.59 13.53
CA ILE A 27 -6.41 -8.40 14.38
C ILE A 27 -7.82 -7.98 14.78
N SER A 28 -8.24 -8.34 16.00
CA SER A 28 -9.50 -7.92 16.61
C SER A 28 -9.51 -6.45 17.08
N LEU A 29 -8.54 -5.67 16.65
CA LEU A 29 -8.36 -4.27 17.03
C LEU A 29 -8.98 -3.37 15.96
N ASP A 30 -9.43 -2.18 16.36
CA ASP A 30 -10.02 -1.17 15.47
C ASP A 30 -9.03 -0.62 14.41
N PHE A 31 -7.79 -1.14 14.33
CA PHE A 31 -6.76 -0.67 13.40
C PHE A 31 -6.18 -1.80 12.55
N GLY A 32 -5.80 -1.45 11.32
CA GLY A 32 -5.18 -2.39 10.39
C GLY A 32 -3.68 -2.17 10.22
N VAL A 33 -2.96 -3.27 10.03
CA VAL A 33 -1.54 -3.27 9.65
C VAL A 33 -1.46 -3.57 8.16
N TYR A 34 -1.08 -2.57 7.37
CA TYR A 34 -1.14 -2.61 5.92
C TYR A 34 0.25 -2.80 5.30
N VAL A 35 0.80 -4.01 5.43
CA VAL A 35 2.14 -4.37 4.95
C VAL A 35 2.28 -4.22 3.43
N PHE A 36 1.26 -4.58 2.67
CA PHE A 36 1.22 -4.40 1.23
C PHE A 36 1.14 -2.91 0.86
N LEU A 37 0.30 -2.12 1.52
CA LEU A 37 0.26 -0.66 1.33
C LEU A 37 1.63 -0.02 1.59
N ILE A 38 2.27 -0.38 2.71
CA ILE A 38 3.62 0.10 3.06
C ILE A 38 4.62 -0.28 1.96
N SER A 39 4.52 -1.48 1.40
CA SER A 39 5.38 -1.94 0.32
C SER A 39 5.18 -1.12 -0.96
N LEU A 40 3.93 -0.77 -1.32
CA LEU A 40 3.63 0.11 -2.44
C LEU A 40 4.20 1.51 -2.22
N ILE A 41 4.06 2.07 -1.02
CA ILE A 41 4.63 3.39 -0.69
C ILE A 41 6.15 3.34 -0.74
N TYR A 42 6.78 2.27 -0.27
CA TYR A 42 8.22 2.09 -0.36
C TYR A 42 8.69 2.02 -1.81
N ILE A 43 7.98 1.25 -2.65
CA ILE A 43 8.23 1.20 -4.09
C ILE A 43 8.10 2.59 -4.71
N GLY A 44 7.04 3.34 -4.39
CA GLY A 44 6.83 4.69 -4.92
C GLY A 44 7.90 5.69 -4.49
N THR A 45 8.44 5.56 -3.28
CA THR A 45 9.33 6.59 -2.72
C THR A 45 10.82 6.31 -2.88
N GLU A 46 11.26 5.05 -2.85
CA GLU A 46 12.67 4.69 -2.88
C GLU A 46 13.08 3.83 -4.09
N LEU A 47 12.16 3.03 -4.65
CA LEU A 47 12.46 2.07 -5.74
C LEU A 47 11.66 2.32 -7.03
N PHE A 48 11.14 3.54 -7.23
CA PHE A 48 10.19 3.79 -8.31
C PHE A 48 10.81 3.48 -9.67
N ASN A 49 10.14 2.62 -10.45
CA ASN A 49 10.57 2.23 -11.78
C ASN A 49 9.34 1.91 -12.64
N GLN A 50 9.32 2.42 -13.88
CA GLN A 50 8.24 2.16 -14.83
C GLN A 50 8.04 0.65 -15.11
N ASN A 51 9.10 -0.15 -14.99
CA ASN A 51 9.01 -1.61 -15.13
C ASN A 51 8.16 -2.29 -14.05
N LEU A 52 7.86 -1.61 -12.94
CA LEU A 52 7.01 -2.13 -11.86
C LEU A 52 5.52 -1.90 -12.11
N VAL A 53 5.14 -1.08 -13.10
CA VAL A 53 3.74 -0.81 -13.45
C VAL A 53 2.99 -2.09 -13.79
N ILE A 54 3.55 -2.95 -14.65
CA ILE A 54 2.89 -4.20 -15.04
C ILE A 54 2.78 -5.18 -13.86
N PRO A 55 3.83 -5.42 -13.04
CA PRO A 55 3.68 -6.21 -11.81
C PRO A 55 2.58 -5.71 -10.86
N ILE A 56 2.49 -4.40 -10.64
CA ILE A 56 1.46 -3.79 -9.77
C ILE A 56 0.07 -3.98 -10.40
N PHE A 57 -0.03 -3.76 -11.71
CA PHE A 57 -1.25 -3.95 -12.48
C PHE A 57 -1.79 -5.39 -12.36
N LEU A 58 -0.93 -6.39 -12.59
CA LEU A 58 -1.31 -7.79 -12.46
C LEU A 58 -1.70 -8.15 -11.02
N THR A 59 -1.00 -7.59 -10.03
CA THR A 59 -1.35 -7.79 -8.62
C THR A 59 -2.74 -7.23 -8.29
N GLY A 60 -3.09 -6.06 -8.84
CA GLY A 60 -4.42 -5.49 -8.70
C GLY A 60 -5.51 -6.36 -9.33
N ILE A 61 -5.28 -6.90 -10.54
CA ILE A 61 -6.21 -7.82 -11.19
C ILE A 61 -6.42 -9.08 -10.34
N LEU A 62 -5.35 -9.66 -9.81
CA LEU A 62 -5.44 -10.82 -8.93
C LEU A 62 -6.20 -10.47 -7.65
N TYR A 63 -5.94 -9.30 -7.06
CA TYR A 63 -6.67 -8.84 -5.89
C TYR A 63 -8.17 -8.71 -6.17
N ASP A 64 -8.52 -8.03 -7.26
CA ASP A 64 -9.91 -7.87 -7.70
C ASP A 64 -10.58 -9.24 -7.93
N SER A 65 -9.83 -10.22 -8.46
CA SER A 65 -10.36 -11.56 -8.78
C SER A 65 -10.60 -12.44 -7.55
N PHE A 66 -9.81 -12.28 -6.48
CA PHE A 66 -9.82 -13.18 -5.32
C PHE A 66 -10.40 -12.57 -4.04
N PHE A 67 -10.31 -11.25 -3.86
CA PHE A 67 -10.62 -10.58 -2.58
C PHE A 67 -11.66 -9.47 -2.68
N SER A 68 -12.09 -9.13 -3.90
CA SER A 68 -12.99 -8.02 -4.14
C SER A 68 -14.30 -8.49 -4.74
N THR A 69 -15.41 -7.88 -4.34
CA THR A 69 -16.69 -7.97 -5.04
C THR A 69 -16.88 -6.85 -6.06
N TYR A 70 -15.91 -5.93 -6.17
CA TYR A 70 -15.96 -4.79 -7.09
C TYR A 70 -15.55 -5.17 -8.52
N TYR A 71 -15.74 -4.22 -9.44
CA TYR A 71 -15.35 -4.34 -10.83
C TYR A 71 -13.85 -4.66 -10.99
N LEU A 72 -13.55 -5.55 -11.93
CA LEU A 72 -12.18 -5.90 -12.31
C LEU A 72 -11.41 -4.65 -12.73
N GLY A 73 -10.29 -4.37 -12.09
CA GLY A 73 -9.43 -3.22 -12.37
C GLY A 73 -9.56 -2.05 -11.40
N LEU A 74 -10.51 -2.09 -10.44
CA LEU A 74 -10.66 -1.04 -9.43
C LEU A 74 -9.42 -0.98 -8.52
N TYR A 75 -9.03 -2.08 -7.89
CA TYR A 75 -7.85 -2.08 -7.01
C TYR A 75 -6.55 -1.92 -7.79
N THR A 76 -6.53 -2.37 -9.04
CA THR A 76 -5.43 -2.05 -9.97
C THR A 76 -5.21 -0.55 -10.10
N SER A 77 -6.29 0.20 -10.32
CA SER A 77 -6.25 1.66 -10.43
C SER A 77 -5.79 2.30 -9.13
N ILE A 78 -6.34 1.85 -8.00
CA ILE A 78 -5.94 2.31 -6.66
C ILE A 78 -4.45 2.09 -6.43
N PHE A 79 -3.94 0.88 -6.64
CA PHE A 79 -2.52 0.55 -6.37
C PHE A 79 -1.57 1.38 -7.21
N LEU A 80 -1.89 1.59 -8.50
CA LEU A 80 -1.08 2.45 -9.37
C LEU A 80 -1.11 3.91 -8.92
N VAL A 81 -2.28 4.44 -8.55
CA VAL A 81 -2.42 5.81 -8.01
C VAL A 81 -1.59 5.98 -6.76
N LEU A 82 -1.59 5.01 -5.84
CA LEU A 82 -0.81 5.08 -4.60
C LEU A 82 0.69 5.17 -4.86
N VAL A 83 1.21 4.38 -5.79
CA VAL A 83 2.64 4.38 -6.13
C VAL A 83 3.04 5.67 -6.84
N VAL A 84 2.23 6.17 -7.77
CA VAL A 84 2.49 7.43 -8.48
C VAL A 84 2.39 8.63 -7.54
N LEU A 85 1.37 8.68 -6.69
CA LEU A 85 1.13 9.76 -5.73
C LEU A 85 2.25 9.82 -4.69
N SER A 86 2.66 8.68 -4.14
CA SER A 86 3.76 8.63 -3.17
C SER A 86 5.08 9.09 -3.78
N ASN A 87 5.38 8.67 -5.02
CA ASN A 87 6.54 9.17 -5.77
C ASN A 87 6.47 10.70 -5.97
N PHE A 88 5.32 11.20 -6.42
CA PHE A 88 5.11 12.62 -6.69
C PHE A 88 5.28 13.49 -5.44
N VAL A 89 4.62 13.14 -4.33
CA VAL A 89 4.65 13.92 -3.09
C VAL A 89 6.07 13.97 -2.53
N VAL A 90 6.76 12.84 -2.42
CA VAL A 90 8.10 12.76 -1.81
C VAL A 90 9.16 13.40 -2.70
N SER A 91 9.05 13.28 -4.03
CA SER A 91 9.96 13.95 -4.96
C SER A 91 9.79 15.48 -4.95
N ARG A 92 8.57 15.99 -4.70
CA ARG A 92 8.27 17.42 -4.70
C ARG A 92 8.59 18.13 -3.38
N TYR A 93 8.29 17.51 -2.24
CA TYR A 93 8.25 18.21 -0.93
C TYR A 93 9.38 17.85 0.06
N SER A 94 10.38 17.07 -0.35
CA SER A 94 11.51 16.57 0.46
C SER A 94 11.27 15.23 1.17
N ARG A 95 12.38 14.53 1.44
CA ARG A 95 12.43 13.21 2.08
C ARG A 95 12.48 13.33 3.62
N SER A 96 11.50 14.01 4.22
CA SER A 96 11.38 14.14 5.67
C SER A 96 10.37 13.15 6.25
N ASN A 97 10.51 12.79 7.53
CA ASN A 97 9.54 11.90 8.21
C ASN A 97 8.12 12.47 8.19
N VAL A 98 7.99 13.80 8.28
CA VAL A 98 6.69 14.48 8.21
C VAL A 98 6.05 14.23 6.85
N ILE A 99 6.79 14.40 5.76
CA ILE A 99 6.27 14.12 4.41
C ILE A 99 5.89 12.65 4.26
N TYR A 100 6.70 11.71 4.79
CA TYR A 100 6.33 10.28 4.76
C TYR A 100 5.03 9.98 5.52
N ILE A 101 4.85 10.55 6.72
CA ILE A 101 3.62 10.38 7.49
C ILE A 101 2.42 10.95 6.72
N THR A 102 2.56 12.14 6.11
CA THR A 102 1.48 12.73 5.30
C THR A 102 1.16 11.88 4.07
N THR A 103 2.18 11.34 3.40
CA THR A 103 2.00 10.44 2.24
C THR A 103 1.28 9.17 2.67
N ILE A 104 1.68 8.55 3.80
CA ILE A 104 1.01 7.36 4.33
C ILE A 104 -0.44 7.65 4.67
N SER A 105 -0.72 8.79 5.29
CA SER A 105 -2.09 9.21 5.58
C SER A 105 -2.93 9.33 4.30
N LEU A 106 -2.47 10.07 3.29
CA LEU A 106 -3.19 10.23 2.02
C LEU A 106 -3.38 8.89 1.30
N CYS A 107 -2.32 8.08 1.25
CA CYS A 107 -2.37 6.76 0.62
C CYS A 107 -3.34 5.81 1.34
N LEU A 108 -3.35 5.82 2.67
CA LEU A 108 -4.28 5.01 3.47
C LEU A 108 -5.73 5.43 3.22
N LEU A 109 -6.00 6.73 3.10
CA LEU A 109 -7.33 7.24 2.79
C LEU A 109 -7.81 6.72 1.43
N ILE A 110 -6.97 6.84 0.39
CA ILE A 110 -7.28 6.34 -0.96
C ILE A 110 -7.48 4.83 -0.94
N TYR A 111 -6.61 4.09 -0.26
CA TYR A 111 -6.67 2.63 -0.14
C TYR A 111 -7.98 2.15 0.51
N LYS A 112 -8.53 2.93 1.44
CA LYS A 112 -9.78 2.62 2.14
C LYS A 112 -11.03 3.22 1.51
N ILE A 113 -10.94 3.99 0.41
CA ILE A 113 -12.12 4.59 -0.25
C ILE A 113 -13.29 3.59 -0.42
N PRO A 114 -13.06 2.36 -0.93
CA PRO A 114 -14.17 1.43 -1.11
C PRO A 114 -14.91 1.09 0.18
N ILE A 115 -14.16 0.93 1.29
CA ILE A 115 -14.71 0.64 2.62
C ILE A 115 -15.41 1.87 3.20
N ILE A 116 -14.85 3.07 3.04
CA ILE A 116 -15.46 4.31 3.55
C ILE A 116 -16.83 4.57 2.93
N LEU A 117 -17.01 4.19 1.66
CA LEU A 117 -18.29 4.38 0.96
C LEU A 117 -19.38 3.39 1.41
N GLU A 118 -19.00 2.27 2.03
CA GLU A 118 -19.93 1.21 2.43
C GLU A 118 -20.30 1.21 3.92
N PHE A 119 -19.47 1.80 4.78
CA PHE A 119 -19.61 1.74 6.24
C PHE A 119 -19.75 3.12 6.90
N ASP A 120 -20.27 3.14 8.13
CA ASP A 120 -20.58 4.37 8.88
C ASP A 120 -19.31 5.15 9.32
N LEU A 121 -19.38 6.49 9.28
CA LEU A 121 -18.20 7.39 9.40
C LEU A 121 -17.52 7.34 10.77
N ASP A 122 -18.31 7.24 11.84
CA ASP A 122 -17.81 7.37 13.22
C ASP A 122 -16.95 6.18 13.67
N TYR A 123 -17.25 4.98 13.18
CA TYR A 123 -16.46 3.76 13.46
C TYR A 123 -15.11 3.76 12.73
N TRP A 124 -15.02 4.45 11.60
CA TRP A 124 -13.83 4.43 10.75
C TRP A 124 -12.74 5.42 11.19
N LEU A 125 -13.10 6.58 11.75
CA LEU A 125 -12.16 7.68 12.04
C LEU A 125 -11.11 7.30 13.09
N THR A 126 -11.52 6.69 14.20
CA THR A 126 -10.60 6.26 15.27
C THR A 126 -9.63 5.18 14.78
N GLY A 127 -10.16 4.21 14.03
CA GLY A 127 -9.37 3.17 13.37
C GLY A 127 -8.42 3.70 12.30
N TYR A 128 -8.81 4.76 11.62
CA TYR A 128 -7.98 5.43 10.62
C TYR A 128 -6.77 6.12 11.25
N PHE A 129 -6.96 6.94 12.30
CA PHE A 129 -5.84 7.64 12.95
C PHE A 129 -4.84 6.69 13.59
N THR A 130 -5.33 5.64 14.27
CA THR A 130 -4.47 4.59 14.85
C THR A 130 -3.71 3.85 13.76
N SER A 131 -4.38 3.51 12.64
CA SER A 131 -3.72 2.92 11.47
C SER A 131 -2.62 3.81 10.90
N ILE A 132 -2.83 5.14 10.78
CA ILE A 132 -1.78 6.06 10.30
C ILE A 132 -0.54 5.94 11.18
N PHE A 133 -0.71 5.99 12.50
CA PHE A 133 0.40 5.97 13.44
C PHE A 133 1.20 4.67 13.35
N VAL A 134 0.52 3.52 13.41
CA VAL A 134 1.14 2.19 13.36
C VAL A 134 1.88 1.99 12.03
N ASN A 135 1.23 2.27 10.90
CA ASN A 135 1.82 2.05 9.58
C ASN A 135 2.97 3.02 9.30
N SER A 136 2.90 4.26 9.81
CA SER A 136 4.01 5.21 9.74
C SER A 136 5.23 4.74 10.53
N LEU A 137 5.03 4.20 11.73
CA LEU A 137 6.10 3.66 12.56
C LEU A 137 6.77 2.47 11.87
N ILE A 138 5.99 1.56 11.29
CA ILE A 138 6.50 0.41 10.54
C ILE A 138 7.29 0.90 9.32
N PHE A 139 6.75 1.83 8.52
CA PHE A 139 7.42 2.35 7.33
C PHE A 139 8.78 2.99 7.67
N VAL A 140 8.81 3.88 8.67
CA VAL A 140 10.06 4.55 9.07
C VAL A 140 11.08 3.54 9.59
N SER A 141 10.63 2.53 10.34
CA SER A 141 11.51 1.48 10.87
C SER A 141 12.11 0.62 9.75
N LEU A 142 11.27 0.13 8.82
CA LEU A 142 11.72 -0.63 7.66
C LEU A 142 12.70 0.16 6.80
N LYS A 143 12.37 1.43 6.52
CA LYS A 143 13.23 2.31 5.73
C LYS A 143 14.61 2.46 6.37
N ARG A 144 14.68 2.66 7.69
CA ARG A 144 15.96 2.80 8.41
C ARG A 144 16.79 1.52 8.34
N THR A 145 16.18 0.36 8.49
CA THR A 145 16.86 -0.94 8.43
C THR A 145 17.38 -1.22 7.02
N LEU A 146 16.57 -1.00 5.99
CA LEU A 146 16.95 -1.24 4.60
C LEU A 146 18.04 -0.29 4.12
N ARG A 147 18.02 0.99 4.54
CA ARG A 147 19.07 1.95 4.18
C ARG A 147 20.43 1.63 4.80
N LYS A 148 20.48 0.95 5.94
CA LYS A 148 21.76 0.54 6.55
C LYS A 148 22.40 -0.65 5.84
N ASN A 149 21.63 -1.40 5.05
CA ASN A 149 22.05 -2.63 4.40
C ASN A 149 22.35 -2.46 2.89
N VAL A 150 22.32 -1.22 2.39
CA VAL A 150 22.67 -0.83 1.00
C VAL A 150 23.84 0.15 1.06
#